data_AF-A0A971SKX2-F1
#
_entry.id   AF-A0A971SKX2-F1
#
_cell.length_a   1.000
_cell.length_b   1.000
_cell.length_c   1.000
_cell.angle_alpha   90.00
_cell.angle_beta   90.00
_cell.angle_gamma   90.00
#
_symmetry.space_group_name_H-M   'P 1'
#
loop_
_entity.id
_entity.type
_entity.pdbx_description
1 polymer ?
#
loop_
_entity_poly.entity_id
_entity_poly.type
_entity_poly.pdbx_seq_one_letter_code
_entity_poly.pdbx_strand_id
1 'polypeptide(L)'
;MDKIEESDGVIFAASCFQGAVPALGKNFTDHLAFLIHRPRFFAKKALIISTTGGVSADCVTKSLANTLAGWGFNKCYQLPVVALSWNDYKPTEKHLKKASKVAKAFYLDLKSKRLHPPRIGVLIPFNLFQAMSKDYAPGTPYETPDGVFWQQYMGLRYAPGVPVPLPKKILAG
;
A
#
# COMPACT_ATOMS: atom_id res chain seq x y z
N MET A 1 8.34 -1.12 12.92
CA MET A 1 7.22 -0.56 12.13
C MET A 1 6.85 0.84 12.59
N ASP A 2 7.26 1.21 13.79
CA ASP A 2 6.95 2.46 14.51
C ASP A 2 7.19 3.71 13.65
N LYS A 3 8.29 3.75 12.89
CA LYS A 3 8.55 4.87 11.96
C LYS A 3 7.51 5.03 10.85
N ILE A 4 6.88 3.96 10.39
CA ILE A 4 5.76 4.03 9.45
C ILE A 4 4.51 4.59 10.17
N GLU A 5 4.26 4.14 11.39
CA GLU A 5 3.13 4.57 12.21
C GLU A 5 3.22 6.05 12.64
N GLU A 6 4.40 6.52 13.00
CA GLU A 6 4.69 7.91 13.39
C GLU A 6 4.68 8.89 12.20
N SER A 7 4.86 8.40 10.97
CA SER A 7 4.97 9.26 9.78
C SER A 7 3.61 9.72 9.25
N ASP A 8 3.55 10.89 8.60
CA ASP A 8 2.35 11.32 7.86
C ASP A 8 2.16 10.52 6.55
N GLY A 9 3.26 10.09 5.94
CA GLY A 9 3.29 9.29 4.72
C GLY A 9 4.68 8.71 4.47
N VAL A 10 4.76 7.72 3.59
CA VAL A 10 6.00 6.95 3.35
C VAL A 10 6.42 7.07 1.89
N ILE A 11 7.71 7.26 1.64
CA ILE A 11 8.28 7.19 0.29
C ILE A 11 9.08 5.88 0.17
N PHE A 12 8.73 5.06 -0.82
CA PHE A 12 9.47 3.87 -1.20
C PHE A 12 10.24 4.15 -2.47
N ALA A 13 11.56 3.99 -2.47
CA ALA A 13 12.39 4.12 -3.65
C ALA A 13 13.13 2.81 -3.88
N ALA A 14 12.95 2.20 -5.06
CA ALA A 14 13.59 0.96 -5.42
C ALA A 14 13.95 0.93 -6.90
N SER A 15 15.18 0.56 -7.24
CA SER A 15 15.53 0.28 -8.63
C SER A 15 14.77 -0.95 -9.12
N CYS A 16 14.58 -1.06 -10.43
CA CYS A 16 14.01 -2.23 -11.08
C CYS A 16 15.15 -3.09 -11.62
N PHE A 17 15.27 -4.31 -11.07
CA PHE A 17 16.15 -5.34 -11.60
C PHE A 17 15.30 -6.53 -12.02
N GLN A 18 15.50 -7.02 -13.24
CA GLN A 18 14.72 -8.13 -13.83
C GLN A 18 13.19 -7.91 -13.78
N GLY A 19 12.73 -6.65 -13.89
CA GLY A 19 11.30 -6.35 -13.80
C GLY A 19 10.69 -6.47 -12.40
N ALA A 20 11.52 -6.65 -11.36
CA ALA A 20 11.07 -6.95 -10.01
C ALA A 20 11.68 -5.99 -8.97
N VAL A 21 11.09 -6.01 -7.76
CA VAL A 21 11.63 -5.33 -6.58
C VAL A 21 12.97 -5.99 -6.22
N PRO A 22 14.05 -5.23 -5.93
CA PRO A 22 15.33 -5.80 -5.55
C PRO A 22 15.24 -6.61 -4.26
N ALA A 23 16.17 -7.55 -4.06
CA ALA A 23 16.18 -8.47 -2.91
C ALA A 23 15.98 -7.77 -1.56
N LEU A 24 16.64 -6.62 -1.32
CA LEU A 24 16.48 -5.85 -0.08
C LEU A 24 15.04 -5.35 0.12
N GLY A 25 14.42 -4.82 -0.95
CA GLY A 25 13.03 -4.38 -0.90
C GLY A 25 12.06 -5.55 -0.73
N LYS A 26 12.36 -6.69 -1.37
CA LYS A 26 11.55 -7.91 -1.24
C LYS A 26 11.64 -8.51 0.17
N ASN A 27 12.84 -8.61 0.73
CA ASN A 27 13.06 -9.05 2.12
C ASN A 27 12.27 -8.17 3.10
N PHE A 28 12.30 -6.85 2.91
CA PHE A 28 11.49 -5.93 3.72
C PHE A 28 9.99 -6.25 3.61
N THR A 29 9.47 -6.46 2.40
CA THR A 29 8.04 -6.82 2.24
C THR A 29 7.70 -8.20 2.80
N ASP A 30 8.62 -9.15 2.76
CA ASP A 30 8.40 -10.52 3.23
C ASP A 30 8.36 -10.59 4.75
N HIS A 31 9.23 -9.84 5.44
CA HIS A 31 9.16 -9.69 6.90
C HIS A 31 7.86 -9.03 7.38
N LEU A 32 7.18 -8.28 6.50
CA LEU A 32 5.92 -7.60 6.79
C LEU A 32 4.71 -8.26 6.11
N ALA A 33 4.86 -9.45 5.54
CA ALA A 33 3.79 -10.11 4.78
C ALA A 33 2.55 -10.41 5.62
N PHE A 34 2.71 -10.61 6.94
CA PHE A 34 1.59 -10.80 7.87
C PHE A 34 0.59 -9.62 7.88
N LEU A 35 1.01 -8.43 7.46
CA LEU A 35 0.13 -7.26 7.34
C LEU A 35 -0.92 -7.40 6.23
N ILE A 36 -0.78 -8.36 5.32
CA ILE A 36 -1.83 -8.69 4.34
C ILE A 36 -3.06 -9.28 5.04
N HIS A 37 -2.85 -10.00 6.15
CA HIS A 37 -3.91 -10.55 6.99
C HIS A 37 -4.33 -9.59 8.11
N ARG A 38 -3.39 -8.77 8.59
CA ARG A 38 -3.60 -7.80 9.68
C ARG A 38 -3.21 -6.38 9.25
N PRO A 39 -3.93 -5.77 8.29
CA PRO A 39 -3.60 -4.45 7.75
C PRO A 39 -3.67 -3.35 8.81
N ARG A 40 -2.68 -2.45 8.87
CA ARG A 40 -2.60 -1.42 9.94
C ARG A 40 -2.59 0.02 9.42
N PHE A 41 -2.30 0.22 8.14
CA PHE A 41 -1.92 1.54 7.63
C PHE A 41 -3.06 2.29 6.91
N PHE A 42 -4.29 2.11 7.36
CA PHE A 42 -5.54 2.61 6.74
C PHE A 42 -5.63 4.11 6.50
N ALA A 43 -4.85 4.91 7.22
CA ALA A 43 -4.77 6.36 7.03
C ALA A 43 -3.50 6.81 6.30
N LYS A 44 -2.51 5.92 6.12
CA LYS A 44 -1.22 6.26 5.52
C LYS A 44 -1.31 6.29 4.01
N LYS A 45 -0.50 7.17 3.42
CA LYS A 45 -0.33 7.28 1.97
C LYS A 45 1.12 7.04 1.62
N ALA A 46 1.36 6.47 0.45
CA ALA A 46 2.71 6.19 -0.04
C ALA A 46 3.00 6.91 -1.36
N LEU A 47 4.25 7.27 -1.57
CA LEU A 47 4.82 7.57 -2.88
C LEU A 47 5.85 6.50 -3.23
N ILE A 48 5.65 5.79 -4.33
CA ILE A 48 6.54 4.73 -4.77
C ILE A 48 7.29 5.21 -6.01
N ILE A 49 8.60 5.26 -5.91
CA ILE A 49 9.51 5.70 -6.96
C ILE A 49 10.28 4.47 -7.42
N SER A 50 10.39 4.29 -8.74
CA SER A 50 11.29 3.29 -9.29
C SER A 50 12.11 3.85 -10.44
N THR A 51 13.32 3.34 -10.57
CA THR A 51 14.22 3.63 -11.69
C THR A 51 14.58 2.35 -12.42
N THR A 52 14.72 2.41 -13.74
CA THR A 52 15.26 1.31 -14.55
C THR A 52 16.22 1.88 -15.59
N GLY A 53 17.24 1.11 -15.96
CA GLY A 53 18.14 1.44 -17.07
C GLY A 53 17.54 1.13 -18.45
N GLY A 54 16.32 0.58 -18.52
CA GLY A 54 15.65 0.25 -19.79
C GLY A 54 14.13 0.21 -19.64
N VAL A 55 13.59 -1.00 -19.44
CA VAL A 55 12.13 -1.23 -19.38
C VAL A 55 11.66 -1.59 -17.96
N SER A 56 10.34 -1.63 -17.78
CA SER A 56 9.68 -2.22 -16.59
C SER A 56 9.82 -1.45 -15.28
N ALA A 57 10.12 -0.14 -15.29
CA ALA A 57 10.09 0.66 -14.06
C ALA A 57 8.71 0.58 -13.37
N ASP A 58 7.62 0.56 -14.13
CA ASP A 58 6.26 0.49 -13.60
C ASP A 58 5.92 -0.85 -12.94
N CYS A 59 6.59 -1.95 -13.29
CA CYS A 59 6.40 -3.25 -12.62
C CYS A 59 6.68 -3.14 -11.12
N VAL A 60 7.76 -2.47 -10.73
CA VAL A 60 8.12 -2.25 -9.32
C VAL A 60 7.09 -1.37 -8.62
N THR A 61 6.69 -0.23 -9.22
CA THR A 61 5.72 0.66 -8.58
C THR A 61 4.35 0.00 -8.42
N LYS A 62 3.92 -0.80 -9.40
CA LYS A 62 2.66 -1.55 -9.36
C LYS A 62 2.72 -2.67 -8.34
N SER A 63 3.81 -3.43 -8.30
CA SER A 63 4.02 -4.51 -7.33
C SER A 63 3.93 -3.98 -5.89
N LEU A 64 4.74 -2.97 -5.56
CA LEU A 64 4.70 -2.35 -4.23
C LEU A 64 3.35 -1.69 -3.93
N ALA A 65 2.68 -1.06 -4.91
CA ALA A 65 1.37 -0.46 -4.69
C ALA A 65 0.30 -1.50 -4.31
N ASN A 66 0.39 -2.72 -4.88
CA ASN A 66 -0.50 -3.81 -4.53
C ASN A 66 -0.19 -4.37 -3.14
N THR A 67 1.10 -4.59 -2.82
CA THR A 67 1.53 -5.03 -1.48
C THR A 67 1.10 -4.04 -0.40
N LEU A 68 1.38 -2.74 -0.58
CA LEU A 68 1.04 -1.71 0.40
C LEU A 68 -0.47 -1.52 0.57
N ALA A 69 -1.26 -1.69 -0.51
CA ALA A 69 -2.71 -1.71 -0.40
C ALA A 69 -3.20 -2.88 0.49
N GLY A 70 -2.56 -4.05 0.36
CA GLY A 70 -2.80 -5.19 1.26
C GLY A 70 -2.45 -4.91 2.72
N TRP A 71 -1.43 -4.09 2.99
CA TRP A 71 -1.10 -3.63 4.35
C TRP A 71 -2.03 -2.53 4.88
N GLY A 72 -2.99 -2.09 4.07
CA GLY A 72 -3.98 -1.09 4.40
C GLY A 72 -3.66 0.32 3.91
N PHE A 73 -2.56 0.61 3.19
CA PHE A 73 -2.28 1.97 2.72
C PHE A 73 -3.46 2.54 1.93
N ASN A 74 -3.96 3.70 2.35
CA ASN A 74 -5.15 4.35 1.79
C ASN A 74 -4.98 4.72 0.31
N LYS A 75 -3.78 5.18 -0.05
CA LYS A 75 -3.44 5.58 -1.41
C LYS A 75 -1.94 5.47 -1.69
N CYS A 76 -1.61 4.90 -2.85
CA CYS A 76 -0.24 4.83 -3.35
C CYS A 76 -0.11 5.67 -4.63
N TYR A 77 0.76 6.67 -4.60
CA TYR A 77 1.24 7.43 -5.75
C TYR A 77 2.42 6.68 -6.36
N GLN A 78 2.57 6.76 -7.69
CA GLN A 78 3.59 5.99 -8.41
C GLN A 78 4.37 6.91 -9.35
N LEU A 79 5.71 6.79 -9.30
CA LEU A 79 6.66 7.50 -10.14
C LEU A 79 7.69 6.53 -10.72
N PRO A 80 7.32 5.78 -11.78
CA PRO A 80 8.30 5.01 -12.54
C PRO A 80 9.10 5.93 -13.46
N VAL A 81 10.42 5.76 -13.48
CA VAL A 81 11.36 6.56 -14.26
C VAL A 81 12.29 5.62 -15.03
N VAL A 82 12.39 5.82 -16.34
CA VAL A 82 13.45 5.20 -17.15
C VAL A 82 14.65 6.13 -17.07
N ALA A 83 15.64 5.73 -16.27
CA ALA A 83 16.87 6.45 -16.06
C ALA A 83 17.97 5.85 -16.94
N LEU A 84 17.84 6.06 -18.26
CA LEU A 84 18.76 5.52 -19.27
C LEU A 84 20.15 6.17 -19.10
N SER A 85 21.00 5.53 -18.31
CA SER A 85 22.39 5.93 -18.09
C SER A 85 23.14 4.76 -17.46
N TRP A 86 24.46 4.78 -17.58
CA TRP A 86 25.32 3.95 -16.75
C TRP A 86 25.36 4.54 -15.34
N ASN A 87 26.17 5.59 -15.14
CA ASN A 87 26.39 6.22 -13.83
C ASN A 87 26.23 7.76 -13.86
N ASP A 88 25.78 8.34 -14.96
CA ASP A 88 25.60 9.78 -15.10
C ASP A 88 24.18 10.13 -15.54
N TYR A 89 23.19 9.66 -14.78
CA TYR A 89 21.81 9.97 -15.09
C TYR A 89 21.53 11.44 -14.82
N LYS A 90 21.16 12.19 -15.86
CA LYS A 90 20.63 13.55 -15.76
C LYS A 90 19.11 13.52 -16.00
N PRO A 91 18.27 13.87 -15.01
CA PRO A 91 16.83 13.98 -15.21
C PRO A 91 16.52 15.01 -16.31
N THR A 92 15.76 14.59 -17.32
CA THR A 92 15.22 15.51 -18.33
C THR A 92 14.17 16.42 -17.70
N GLU A 93 13.84 17.54 -18.36
CA GLU A 93 12.72 18.40 -17.95
C GLU A 93 11.41 17.61 -17.82
N LYS A 94 11.19 16.61 -18.68
CA LYS A 94 10.04 15.70 -18.60
C LYS A 94 10.05 14.90 -17.29
N HIS A 95 11.21 14.37 -16.89
CA HIS A 95 11.36 13.67 -15.61
C HIS A 95 11.10 14.61 -14.44
N LEU A 96 11.70 15.80 -14.45
CA LEU A 96 11.51 16.81 -13.40
C LEU A 96 10.04 17.24 -13.29
N LYS A 97 9.37 17.52 -14.42
CA LYS A 97 7.94 17.89 -14.45
C LYS A 97 7.05 16.76 -13.92
N LYS A 98 7.34 15.50 -14.29
CA LYS A 98 6.60 14.33 -13.79
C LYS A 98 6.81 14.15 -12.29
N ALA A 99 8.05 14.21 -11.82
CA ALA A 99 8.39 14.07 -10.41
C ALA A 99 7.74 15.19 -9.58
N SER A 100 7.85 16.45 -10.02
CA SER A 100 7.22 17.60 -9.38
C SER A 100 5.69 17.46 -9.29
N LYS A 101 5.04 17.05 -10.39
CA LYS A 101 3.59 16.81 -10.41
C LYS A 101 3.17 15.76 -9.38
N VAL A 102 3.85 14.61 -9.35
CA VAL A 102 3.51 13.51 -8.44
C VAL A 102 3.82 13.88 -6.99
N ALA A 103 4.99 14.46 -6.72
CA ALA A 103 5.38 14.91 -5.39
C ALA A 103 4.42 15.97 -4.84
N LYS A 104 4.02 16.96 -5.65
CA LYS A 104 3.03 17.96 -5.28
C LYS A 104 1.67 17.33 -4.97
N ALA A 105 1.22 16.40 -5.80
CA ALA A 105 -0.05 15.70 -5.59
C ALA A 105 -0.03 14.82 -4.33
N PHE A 106 1.11 14.19 -4.01
CA PHE A 106 1.31 13.44 -2.78
C PHE A 106 1.29 14.36 -1.56
N TYR A 107 2.09 15.43 -1.57
CA TYR A 107 2.16 16.40 -0.48
C TYR A 107 0.81 17.06 -0.17
N LEU A 108 0.09 17.55 -1.19
CA LEU A 108 -1.22 18.17 -0.99
C LEU A 108 -2.24 17.17 -0.41
N ASP A 109 -2.13 15.90 -0.79
CA ASP A 109 -3.03 14.86 -0.29
C ASP A 109 -2.72 14.43 1.15
N LEU A 110 -1.44 14.44 1.54
CA LEU A 110 -1.03 14.32 2.94
C LEU A 110 -1.58 15.49 3.76
N LYS A 111 -1.33 16.73 3.30
CA LYS A 111 -1.79 17.95 3.99
C LYS A 111 -3.30 18.01 4.16
N SER A 112 -4.06 17.51 3.19
CA SER A 112 -5.52 17.49 3.25
C SER A 112 -6.10 16.57 4.34
N LYS A 113 -5.31 15.61 4.84
CA LYS A 113 -5.74 14.55 5.78
C LYS A 113 -6.95 13.72 5.33
N ARG A 114 -7.44 13.90 4.09
CA ARG A 114 -8.59 13.15 3.57
C ARG A 114 -8.24 11.67 3.37
N LEU A 115 -9.23 10.81 3.58
CA LEU A 115 -9.16 9.40 3.24
C LEU A 115 -9.88 9.14 1.92
N HIS A 116 -9.23 8.37 1.06
CA HIS A 116 -9.77 7.96 -0.24
C HIS A 116 -10.57 6.67 -0.10
N PRO A 117 -11.61 6.48 -0.92
CA PRO A 117 -12.30 5.20 -1.00
C PRO A 117 -11.34 4.03 -1.34
N PRO A 118 -11.51 2.86 -0.70
CA PRO A 118 -10.62 1.74 -0.90
C PRO A 118 -10.71 1.20 -2.33
N ARG A 119 -9.63 0.58 -2.81
CA ARG A 119 -9.68 -0.17 -4.07
C ARG A 119 -10.56 -1.40 -3.88
N ILE A 120 -11.23 -1.86 -4.94
CA ILE A 120 -12.13 -3.01 -4.84
C ILE A 120 -11.38 -4.26 -4.37
N GLY A 121 -10.14 -4.45 -4.84
CA GLY A 121 -9.33 -5.63 -4.51
C GLY A 121 -8.97 -5.79 -3.02
N VAL A 122 -9.09 -4.75 -2.18
CA VAL A 122 -8.86 -4.86 -0.73
C VAL A 122 -10.13 -5.08 0.07
N LEU A 123 -11.31 -4.90 -0.53
CA LEU A 123 -12.60 -5.11 0.15
C LEU A 123 -12.88 -6.61 0.35
N ILE A 124 -12.61 -7.42 -0.69
CA ILE A 124 -12.82 -8.88 -0.64
C ILE A 124 -12.03 -9.53 0.51
N PRO A 125 -10.68 -9.38 0.61
CA PRO A 125 -9.94 -9.98 1.71
C PRO A 125 -10.32 -9.39 3.08
N PHE A 126 -10.69 -8.11 3.15
CA PHE A 126 -11.11 -7.49 4.41
C PHE A 126 -12.37 -8.16 4.96
N ASN A 127 -13.40 -8.37 4.14
CA ASN A 127 -14.62 -9.04 4.59
C ASN A 127 -14.37 -10.52 4.88
N LEU A 128 -13.59 -11.19 4.03
CA LEU A 128 -13.27 -12.61 4.19
C LEU A 128 -12.60 -12.87 5.53
N PHE A 129 -11.54 -12.14 5.85
CA PHE A 129 -10.81 -12.33 7.10
C PHE A 129 -11.63 -11.92 8.32
N GLN A 130 -12.45 -10.87 8.22
CA GLN A 130 -13.40 -10.52 9.27
C GLN A 130 -14.40 -11.66 9.53
N ALA A 131 -14.99 -12.25 8.49
CA ALA A 131 -15.95 -13.33 8.62
C ALA A 131 -15.33 -14.60 9.24
N MET A 132 -14.13 -14.98 8.77
CA MET A 132 -13.38 -16.12 9.30
C MET A 132 -12.97 -15.92 10.76
N SER A 133 -12.73 -14.68 11.20
CA SER A 133 -12.17 -14.40 12.53
C SER A 133 -12.95 -14.98 13.71
N LYS A 134 -14.25 -15.24 13.56
CA LYS A 134 -15.10 -15.84 14.59
C LYS A 134 -14.59 -17.21 15.04
N ASP A 135 -14.08 -18.02 14.11
CA ASP A 135 -13.60 -19.37 14.41
C ASP A 135 -12.20 -19.36 15.05
N TYR A 136 -11.48 -18.24 14.94
CA TYR A 136 -10.11 -18.07 15.43
C TYR A 136 -10.03 -17.04 16.58
N ALA A 137 -11.17 -16.63 17.13
CA ALA A 137 -11.27 -15.64 18.19
C ALA A 137 -10.72 -16.17 19.53
N PRO A 138 -10.45 -15.29 20.51
CA PRO A 138 -10.04 -15.70 21.84
C PRO A 138 -10.97 -16.73 22.48
N GLY A 139 -10.40 -17.85 22.95
CA GLY A 139 -11.15 -18.94 23.58
C GLY A 139 -11.78 -19.95 22.62
N THR A 140 -11.56 -19.85 21.30
CA THR A 140 -11.93 -20.93 20.37
C THR A 140 -10.85 -22.01 20.31
N PRO A 141 -11.16 -23.23 19.81
CA PRO A 141 -10.15 -24.30 19.66
C PRO A 141 -8.97 -23.94 18.75
N TYR A 142 -9.12 -22.93 17.89
CA TYR A 142 -8.11 -22.50 16.91
C TYR A 142 -7.78 -21.02 17.06
N GLU A 143 -7.67 -20.51 18.30
CA GLU A 143 -7.32 -19.10 18.53
C GLU A 143 -6.03 -18.68 17.78
N THR A 144 -6.06 -17.52 17.12
CA THR A 144 -4.87 -16.94 16.46
C THR A 144 -4.75 -15.44 16.67
N PRO A 145 -3.55 -14.85 16.46
CA PRO A 145 -3.38 -13.40 16.42
C PRO A 145 -4.24 -12.69 15.37
N ASP A 146 -4.64 -13.39 14.30
CA ASP A 146 -5.55 -12.84 13.29
C ASP A 146 -6.97 -12.73 13.87
N GLY A 147 -7.46 -13.76 14.56
CA GLY A 147 -8.78 -13.72 15.20
C GLY A 147 -8.90 -12.65 16.29
N VAL A 148 -7.83 -12.40 17.06
CA VAL A 148 -7.75 -11.24 17.98
C VAL A 148 -7.84 -9.92 17.21
N PHE A 149 -7.03 -9.79 16.15
CA PHE A 149 -6.93 -8.55 15.38
C PHE A 149 -8.25 -8.12 14.75
N TRP A 150 -9.01 -9.07 14.19
CA TRP A 150 -10.24 -8.77 13.44
C TRP A 150 -11.45 -8.41 14.32
N GLN A 151 -11.41 -8.67 15.64
CA GLN A 151 -12.49 -8.29 16.56
C GLN A 151 -12.83 -6.79 16.47
N GLN A 152 -11.82 -5.94 16.32
CA GLN A 152 -12.01 -4.48 16.25
C GLN A 152 -12.73 -4.01 14.97
N TYR A 153 -12.84 -4.88 13.96
CA TYR A 153 -13.46 -4.55 12.67
C TYR A 153 -14.80 -5.25 12.46
N MET A 154 -15.26 -6.09 13.39
CA MET A 154 -16.49 -6.87 13.25
C MET A 154 -17.72 -6.00 12.92
N GLY A 155 -18.42 -6.35 11.85
CA GLY A 155 -19.60 -5.63 11.36
C GLY A 155 -19.29 -4.35 10.58
N LEU A 156 -18.01 -3.96 10.47
CA LEU A 156 -17.59 -2.83 9.65
C LEU A 156 -17.38 -3.26 8.20
N ARG A 157 -17.78 -2.39 7.27
CA ARG A 157 -17.59 -2.62 5.82
C ARG A 157 -16.16 -2.40 5.35
N TYR A 158 -15.41 -1.60 6.08
CA TYR A 158 -13.98 -1.37 5.90
C TYR A 158 -13.43 -0.64 7.13
N ALA A 159 -12.14 -0.29 7.12
CA ALA A 159 -11.50 0.44 8.20
C ALA A 159 -12.25 1.74 8.59
N PRO A 160 -12.36 2.05 9.89
CA PRO A 160 -13.06 3.25 10.39
C PRO A 160 -12.62 4.54 9.71
N GLY A 161 -13.59 5.42 9.41
CA GLY A 161 -13.34 6.73 8.79
C GLY A 161 -13.04 6.70 7.29
N VAL A 162 -12.74 5.54 6.70
CA VAL A 162 -12.52 5.42 5.26
C VAL A 162 -13.87 5.38 4.53
N PRO A 163 -14.14 6.29 3.57
CA PRO A 163 -15.42 6.32 2.89
C PRO A 163 -15.59 5.11 1.95
N VAL A 164 -16.73 4.41 2.04
CA VAL A 164 -17.12 3.32 1.13
C VAL A 164 -18.34 3.74 0.30
N PRO A 165 -18.15 4.17 -0.96
CA PRO A 165 -19.23 4.59 -1.87
C PRO A 165 -20.26 3.48 -2.13
N LEU A 166 -21.50 3.88 -2.45
CA LEU A 166 -22.64 2.97 -2.71
C LEU A 166 -22.34 1.77 -3.60
N PRO A 167 -21.74 1.93 -4.81
CA PRO A 167 -21.45 0.80 -5.68
C PRO A 167 -20.49 -0.23 -5.06
N LYS A 168 -19.61 0.22 -4.15
CA LYS A 168 -18.64 -0.65 -3.47
C LYS A 168 -19.23 -1.35 -2.24
N LYS A 169 -20.36 -0.87 -1.72
CA LYS A 169 -21.03 -1.48 -0.55
C LYS A 169 -21.50 -2.91 -0.83
N ILE A 170 -21.83 -3.23 -2.09
CA ILE A 170 -22.27 -4.57 -2.51
C ILE A 170 -21.14 -5.59 -2.37
N LEU A 171 -19.89 -5.16 -2.57
CA LEU A 171 -18.69 -5.99 -2.43
C LEU A 171 -18.09 -5.91 -1.01
N ALA A 172 -18.67 -5.08 -0.14
CA ALA A 172 -18.22 -4.79 1.22
C ALA A 172 -19.20 -5.33 2.29
N GLY A 173 -20.15 -6.18 1.88
CA GLY A 173 -21.20 -6.77 2.72
C GLY A 173 -21.03 -8.26 2.87
#